data_AF-A0ABD3WJB5-F1
#
_entry.id   AF-A0ABD3WJB5-F1
#
_cell.length_a   1.000
_cell.length_b   1.000
_cell.length_c   1.000
_cell.angle_alpha   90.00
_cell.angle_beta   90.00
_cell.angle_gamma   90.00
#
_symmetry.space_group_name_H-M   'P 1'
#
loop_
_entity.id
_entity.type
_entity.pdbx_description
1 polymer ?
#
loop_
_entity_poly.entity_id
_entity_poly.type
_entity_poly.pdbx_seq_one_letter_code
_entity_poly.pdbx_strand_id
1 'polypeptide(L)'
;MTNYVNDVYGNPITTGDGNCLHNAISILLLGNESLATLLRYLTCIQLVKNMDAYMNHLISNDLYFVSSDYDEACFDASISGAFSNTWHLLALSDVIMCPNKKHIPKC
;
A
#
# COMPACT_ATOMS: atom_id res chain seq x y z
N MET A 1 32.27 -3.22 -5.62
CA MET A 1 31.73 -4.51 -5.15
C MET A 1 31.67 -4.42 -3.64
N THR A 2 30.60 -3.82 -3.11
CA THR A 2 30.53 -3.46 -1.69
C THR A 2 29.53 -4.39 -1.01
N ASN A 3 30.09 -5.49 -0.53
CA ASN A 3 29.74 -6.26 0.66
C ASN A 3 28.25 -6.39 1.03
N TYR A 4 27.69 -7.48 0.52
CA TYR A 4 26.45 -8.19 0.87
C TYR A 4 26.40 -8.74 2.31
N VAL A 5 27.21 -8.24 3.25
CA VAL A 5 27.40 -8.83 4.58
C VAL A 5 27.03 -7.81 5.67
N ASN A 6 25.74 -7.46 5.73
CA ASN A 6 25.08 -6.99 6.94
C ASN A 6 23.72 -7.70 6.99
N ASP A 7 23.81 -8.87 7.59
CA ASP A 7 22.93 -10.03 7.51
C ASP A 7 21.84 -10.01 8.60
N VAL A 8 20.67 -10.58 8.29
CA VAL A 8 19.61 -11.10 9.20
C VAL A 8 18.77 -10.13 10.06
N TYR A 9 19.27 -8.95 10.46
CA TYR A 9 18.47 -7.91 11.17
C TYR A 9 18.72 -6.49 10.64
N GLY A 10 19.25 -6.37 9.42
CA GLY A 10 19.42 -5.08 8.75
C GLY A 10 18.04 -4.44 8.56
N ASN A 11 17.83 -3.26 9.16
CA ASN A 11 16.61 -2.50 8.98
C ASN A 11 16.31 -2.43 7.48
N PRO A 12 15.20 -3.00 6.97
CA PRO A 12 14.91 -2.94 5.55
C PRO A 12 14.72 -1.48 5.17
N ILE A 13 15.74 -0.89 4.54
CA ILE A 13 15.70 0.49 4.08
C ILE A 13 14.92 0.46 2.77
N THR A 14 13.72 1.02 2.80
CA THR A 14 12.96 1.25 1.56
C THR A 14 13.59 2.37 0.76
N THR A 15 13.46 2.32 -0.56
CA THR A 15 13.69 3.48 -1.43
C THR A 15 12.87 4.67 -0.91
N GLY A 16 13.55 5.79 -0.65
CA GLY A 16 12.98 7.01 -0.07
C GLY A 16 12.24 7.87 -1.09
N ASP A 17 11.19 7.32 -1.70
CA ASP A 17 10.31 8.01 -2.64
C ASP A 17 8.84 7.97 -2.15
N GLY A 18 7.90 8.51 -2.93
CA GLY A 18 6.48 8.46 -2.57
C GLY A 18 5.85 7.05 -2.70
N ASN A 19 6.60 6.03 -3.13
CA ASN A 19 6.17 4.64 -3.10
C ASN A 19 6.62 3.90 -1.83
N CYS A 20 7.28 4.57 -0.89
CA CYS A 20 7.88 3.96 0.31
C CYS A 20 6.94 3.02 1.10
N LEU A 21 5.64 3.33 1.20
CA LEU A 21 4.66 2.43 1.82
C LEU A 21 4.60 1.07 1.10
N HIS A 22 4.47 1.09 -0.23
CA HIS A 22 4.38 -0.11 -1.05
C HIS A 22 5.73 -0.84 -1.14
N ASN A 23 6.84 -0.09 -1.13
CA ASN A 23 8.20 -0.64 -1.03
C ASN A 23 8.36 -1.43 0.28
N ALA A 24 7.95 -0.84 1.42
CA ALA A 24 8.02 -1.47 2.74
C ALA A 24 7.25 -2.79 2.78
N ILE A 25 6.01 -2.78 2.27
CA ILE A 25 5.19 -3.99 2.20
C ILE A 25 5.76 -5.01 1.23
N SER A 26 6.29 -4.58 0.08
CA SER A 26 6.94 -5.50 -0.85
C SER A 26 8.13 -6.21 -0.21
N ILE A 27 8.97 -5.48 0.54
CA ILE A 27 10.08 -6.09 1.28
C ILE A 27 9.56 -7.04 2.36
N LEU A 28 8.50 -6.66 3.09
CA LEU A 28 7.88 -7.52 4.09
C LEU A 28 7.37 -8.84 3.49
N LEU A 29 6.79 -8.81 2.29
CA LEU A 29 6.18 -9.98 1.64
C LEU A 29 7.17 -10.85 0.85
N LEU A 30 8.16 -10.24 0.19
CA LEU A 30 9.04 -10.92 -0.79
C LEU A 30 10.53 -10.72 -0.51
N GLY A 31 10.91 -9.91 0.47
CA GLY A 31 12.31 -9.57 0.77
C GLY A 31 12.94 -8.56 -0.19
N ASN A 32 12.18 -8.00 -1.12
CA ASN A 32 12.63 -6.95 -2.06
C ASN A 32 11.45 -6.06 -2.51
N GLU A 33 11.73 -4.99 -3.25
CA GLU A 33 10.72 -3.97 -3.65
C GLU A 33 9.96 -4.28 -4.96
N SER A 34 10.15 -5.46 -5.57
CA SER A 34 9.62 -5.75 -6.91
C SER A 34 8.08 -5.77 -7.01
N LEU A 35 7.36 -5.90 -5.88
CA LEU A 35 5.89 -5.86 -5.85
C LEU A 35 5.33 -4.45 -5.64
N ALA A 36 6.15 -3.42 -5.36
CA ALA A 36 5.65 -2.12 -4.94
C ALA A 36 4.64 -1.51 -5.92
N THR A 37 4.95 -1.52 -7.22
CA THR A 37 4.04 -1.02 -8.27
C THR A 37 2.74 -1.82 -8.34
N LEU A 38 2.83 -3.14 -8.22
CA LEU A 38 1.64 -4.02 -8.24
C LEU A 38 0.77 -3.77 -7.01
N LEU A 39 1.38 -3.66 -5.82
CA LEU A 39 0.68 -3.37 -4.59
C LEU A 39 -0.04 -2.02 -4.68
N ARG A 40 0.63 -0.98 -5.21
CA ARG A 40 -0.01 0.33 -5.42
C ARG A 40 -1.22 0.25 -6.35
N TYR A 41 -1.07 -0.46 -7.45
CA TYR A 41 -2.16 -0.66 -8.41
C TYR A 41 -3.35 -1.39 -7.77
N LEU A 42 -3.09 -2.45 -6.98
CA LEU A 42 -4.13 -3.18 -6.26
C LEU A 42 -4.79 -2.31 -5.18
N THR A 43 -4.02 -1.50 -4.45
CA THR A 43 -4.55 -0.50 -3.51
C THR A 43 -5.49 0.48 -4.20
N CYS A 44 -5.09 1.01 -5.36
CA CYS A 44 -5.93 1.90 -6.17
C CYS A 44 -7.25 1.22 -6.59
N ILE A 45 -7.19 -0.01 -7.09
CA ILE A 45 -8.39 -0.79 -7.44
C ILE A 45 -9.28 -0.98 -6.20
N GLN A 46 -8.68 -1.32 -5.06
CA GLN A 46 -9.41 -1.60 -3.84
C GLN A 46 -10.15 -0.36 -3.33
N LEU A 47 -9.52 0.81 -3.36
CA LEU A 47 -10.15 2.10 -3.04
C LEU A 47 -11.34 2.38 -3.98
N VAL A 48 -11.13 2.34 -5.29
CA VAL A 48 -12.19 2.67 -6.25
C VAL A 48 -13.37 1.69 -6.16
N LYS A 49 -13.11 0.40 -5.93
CA LYS A 49 -14.17 -0.62 -5.90
C LYS A 49 -14.98 -0.66 -4.61
N ASN A 50 -14.44 -0.16 -3.49
CA ASN A 50 -15.07 -0.29 -2.17
C ASN A 50 -15.33 1.07 -1.52
N MET A 51 -15.46 2.13 -2.32
CA MET A 51 -15.70 3.50 -1.87
C MET A 51 -16.83 3.59 -0.84
N ASP A 52 -17.99 3.01 -1.13
CA ASP A 52 -19.14 3.03 -0.22
C ASP A 52 -18.80 2.42 1.15
N ALA A 53 -18.05 1.31 1.17
CA ALA A 53 -17.65 0.66 2.41
C ALA A 53 -16.70 1.55 3.22
N TYR A 54 -15.70 2.14 2.57
CA TYR A 54 -14.71 3.01 3.24
C TYR A 54 -15.31 4.33 3.72
N MET A 55 -16.17 4.98 2.92
CA MET A 55 -16.87 6.21 3.32
C MET A 55 -17.78 6.00 4.53
N ASN A 56 -18.50 4.88 4.57
CA ASN A 56 -19.38 4.57 5.70
C ASN A 56 -18.62 4.20 6.98
N HIS A 57 -17.42 3.62 6.87
CA HIS A 57 -16.61 3.18 8.02
C HIS A 57 -15.78 4.28 8.69
N LEU A 58 -15.46 5.37 7.99
CA LEU A 58 -14.54 6.40 8.49
C LEU A 58 -15.23 7.65 9.06
N ILE A 59 -16.47 7.95 8.66
CA ILE A 59 -17.30 8.96 9.34
C ILE A 59 -17.45 8.63 10.84
N SER A 60 -17.32 7.36 11.22
CA SER A 60 -17.41 6.91 12.61
C SER A 60 -16.10 6.88 13.40
N ASN A 61 -14.92 7.10 12.79
CA ASN A 61 -13.62 6.77 13.41
C ASN A 61 -12.57 7.90 13.42
N ASP A 62 -12.94 9.16 13.16
CA ASP A 62 -12.07 10.37 13.21
C ASP A 62 -10.80 10.37 12.34
N LEU A 63 -10.57 9.32 11.55
CA LEU A 63 -9.40 9.20 10.68
C LEU A 63 -9.38 10.23 9.54
N TYR A 64 -10.50 10.92 9.29
CA TYR A 64 -10.57 12.07 8.37
C TYR A 64 -9.55 13.17 8.72
N PHE A 65 -9.23 13.39 10.00
CA PHE A 65 -8.28 14.43 10.42
C PHE A 65 -6.84 14.19 9.96
N VAL A 66 -6.49 12.93 9.63
CA VAL A 66 -5.12 12.53 9.24
C VAL A 66 -5.05 12.04 7.80
N SER A 67 -6.11 12.22 7.03
CA SER A 67 -6.19 11.83 5.63
C SER A 67 -6.61 13.01 4.77
N SER A 68 -6.15 13.07 3.52
CA SER A 68 -6.77 13.93 2.52
C SER A 68 -8.19 13.45 2.19
N ASP A 69 -8.90 14.27 1.42
CA ASP A 69 -10.20 13.90 0.88
C ASP A 69 -10.09 12.60 0.08
N TYR A 70 -11.16 11.81 0.11
CA TYR A 70 -11.13 10.46 -0.47
C TYR A 70 -10.84 10.45 -1.97
N ASP A 71 -11.39 11.42 -2.70
CA ASP A 71 -11.18 11.56 -4.14
C ASP A 71 -9.72 11.88 -4.46
N GLU A 72 -9.08 12.72 -3.65
CA GLU A 72 -7.64 13.01 -3.73
C GLU A 72 -6.84 11.74 -3.44
N ALA A 73 -7.21 10.98 -2.40
CA ALA A 73 -6.57 9.70 -2.09
C ALA A 73 -6.68 8.68 -3.23
N CYS A 74 -7.83 8.61 -3.91
CA CYS A 74 -8.01 7.75 -5.08
C CYS A 74 -7.13 8.19 -6.25
N PHE A 75 -7.06 9.50 -6.49
CA PHE A 75 -6.22 10.07 -7.54
C PHE A 75 -4.73 9.82 -7.25
N ASP A 76 -4.27 10.08 -6.04
CA ASP A 76 -2.90 9.83 -5.62
C ASP A 76 -2.52 8.36 -5.78
N ALA A 77 -3.40 7.42 -5.40
CA ALA A 77 -3.16 5.99 -5.57
C ALA A 77 -2.86 5.61 -7.03
N SER A 78 -3.44 6.34 -7.99
CA SER A 78 -3.24 6.11 -9.43
C SER A 78 -1.90 6.64 -9.98
N ILE A 79 -1.18 7.47 -9.23
CA ILE A 79 0.07 8.11 -9.64
C ILE A 79 1.25 7.44 -8.95
N SER A 80 2.16 6.84 -9.72
CA SER A 80 3.41 6.31 -9.15
C SER A 80 4.22 7.42 -8.49
N GLY A 81 4.68 7.19 -7.26
CA GLY A 81 5.47 8.16 -6.51
C GLY A 81 4.67 9.26 -5.82
N ALA A 82 3.33 9.28 -5.92
CA ALA A 82 2.51 10.13 -5.05
C ALA A 82 2.47 9.56 -3.62
N PHE A 83 2.46 10.42 -2.61
CA PHE A 83 2.48 9.98 -1.22
C PHE A 83 1.21 9.24 -0.83
N SER A 84 1.36 8.23 0.03
CA SER A 84 0.23 7.48 0.57
C SER A 84 -0.24 8.08 1.89
N ASN A 85 -1.55 8.04 2.13
CA ASN A 85 -2.20 8.46 3.37
C ASN A 85 -2.93 7.28 4.04
N THR A 86 -3.72 7.54 5.07
CA THR A 86 -4.46 6.50 5.82
C THR A 86 -5.41 5.66 4.96
N TRP A 87 -6.02 6.23 3.92
CA TRP A 87 -6.89 5.47 3.01
C TRP A 87 -6.11 4.38 2.28
N HIS A 88 -4.91 4.71 1.82
CA HIS A 88 -4.02 3.77 1.16
C HIS A 88 -3.61 2.66 2.12
N LEU A 89 -3.30 2.98 3.38
CA LEU A 89 -2.94 1.99 4.39
C LEU A 89 -4.09 1.01 4.64
N LEU A 90 -5.31 1.52 4.79
CA LEU A 90 -6.50 0.69 5.00
C LEU A 90 -6.76 -0.22 3.80
N ALA A 91 -6.82 0.33 2.60
CA ALA A 91 -7.04 -0.44 1.38
C ALA A 91 -5.91 -1.45 1.11
N LEU A 92 -4.67 -1.08 1.36
CA LEU A 92 -3.53 -1.98 1.23
C LEU A 92 -3.59 -3.12 2.26
N SER A 93 -4.05 -2.85 3.49
CA SER A 93 -4.27 -3.90 4.49
C SER A 93 -5.30 -4.93 4.01
N ASP A 94 -6.38 -4.48 3.37
CA ASP A 94 -7.38 -5.38 2.78
C ASP A 94 -6.81 -6.19 1.61
N VAL A 95 -5.98 -5.57 0.76
CA VAL A 95 -5.27 -6.25 -0.34
C VAL A 95 -4.36 -7.37 0.18
N ILE A 96 -3.63 -7.13 1.28
CA ILE A 96 -2.66 -8.10 1.83
C ILE A 96 -3.36 -9.18 2.66
N MET A 97 -4.29 -8.80 3.55
CA MET A 97 -4.96 -9.72 4.48
C MET A 97 -6.02 -10.59 3.80
N CYS A 98 -6.51 -10.18 2.62
CA CYS A 98 -7.38 -11.00 1.79
C CYS A 98 -6.71 -11.29 0.44
N PRO A 99 -5.75 -12.25 0.37
CA PRO A 99 -5.35 -12.83 -0.89
C PRO A 99 -6.49 -13.72 -1.38
N ASN A 100 -7.51 -13.07 -1.94
CA ASN A 100 -8.61 -13.60 -2.73
C ASN A 100 -9.80 -14.24 -2.01
N LYS A 101 -10.96 -13.90 -2.58
CA LYS A 101 -11.77 -14.97 -3.16
C LYS A 101 -11.48 -15.26 -4.66
N LYS A 102 -10.88 -14.41 -5.52
CA LYS A 102 -10.76 -14.75 -6.98
C LYS A 102 -9.58 -14.30 -7.88
N HIS A 103 -8.56 -13.51 -7.51
CA HIS A 103 -7.73 -12.78 -8.51
C HIS A 103 -6.19 -12.72 -8.40
N ILE A 104 -5.51 -13.46 -7.52
CA ILE A 104 -4.04 -13.59 -7.57
C ILE A 104 -3.69 -15.06 -7.81
N PRO A 105 -2.96 -15.40 -8.89
CA PRO A 105 -2.58 -16.77 -9.18
C PRO A 105 -1.67 -17.28 -8.07
N LYS A 106 -2.07 -18.41 -7.48
CA LYS A 106 -1.24 -19.13 -6.51
C LYS A 106 -0.05 -19.74 -7.26
N CYS A 107 1.15 -19.51 -6.74
CA CYS A 107 2.34 -20.29 -7.09
C CYS A 107 2.15 -21.75 -6.68
#